data_AF-A0A800EVJ4-F1
#
_entry.id   AF-A0A800EVJ4-F1
#
_cell.length_a   1.000
_cell.length_b   1.000
_cell.length_c   1.000
_cell.angle_alpha   90.00
_cell.angle_beta   90.00
_cell.angle_gamma   90.00
#
_symmetry.space_group_name_H-M   'P 1'
#
loop_
_entity.id
_entity.type
_entity.pdbx_description
1 polymer ?
#
loop_
_entity_poly.entity_id
_entity_poly.type
_entity_poly.pdbx_seq_one_letter_code
_entity_poly.pdbx_strand_id
1 'polypeptide(L)'
;MNRRDFLRLKTERGVRSVEISCQRLHMYCLESRVTSTQFDQPFDPIEDGEPPAAFEKPTTGQLFENLRRDLDGVDVLRVVEYRWLSEGDGELQREFEGLLSAVRDRGGRVEFT
;
A
#
# COMPACT_ATOMS: atom_id res chain seq x y z
N MET A 1 -2.44 11.85 -0.12
CA MET A 1 -1.55 11.11 0.81
C MET A 1 -0.24 10.72 0.11
N ASN A 2 0.92 10.88 0.74
CA ASN A 2 2.22 10.39 0.21
C ASN A 2 2.56 8.99 0.73
N ARG A 3 3.35 8.21 -0.02
CA ARG A 3 3.73 6.81 0.31
C ARG A 3 4.38 6.66 1.71
N ARG A 4 5.13 7.69 2.10
CA ARG A 4 5.77 7.83 3.42
C ARG A 4 4.79 8.02 4.58
N ASP A 5 3.51 8.18 4.30
CA ASP A 5 2.47 8.37 5.31
C ASP A 5 2.03 7.03 5.90
N PHE A 6 1.81 5.99 5.08
CA PHE A 6 1.44 4.66 5.59
C PHE A 6 2.64 3.73 5.81
N LEU A 7 3.79 4.06 5.23
CA LEU A 7 5.03 3.29 5.35
C LEU A 7 6.15 4.14 5.96
N ARG A 8 6.61 3.72 7.14
CA ARG A 8 7.72 4.34 7.85
C ARG A 8 8.94 3.44 7.82
N LEU A 9 9.87 3.75 6.92
CA LEU A 9 11.21 3.19 6.92
C LEU A 9 12.03 3.83 8.04
N LYS A 10 12.58 2.99 8.91
CA LYS A 10 13.56 3.36 9.93
C LYS A 10 14.79 2.46 9.78
N THR A 11 15.96 3.07 9.67
CA THR A 11 17.21 2.32 9.71
C THR A 11 17.94 2.71 10.98
N GLU A 12 18.07 1.79 11.92
CA GLU A 12 18.72 2.02 13.21
C GLU A 12 19.84 0.99 13.43
N ARG A 13 21.05 1.46 13.71
CA ARG A 13 22.25 0.62 13.96
C ARG A 13 22.50 -0.47 12.91
N GLY A 14 22.20 -0.18 11.64
CA GLY A 14 22.37 -1.13 10.53
C GLY A 14 21.20 -2.09 10.31
N VAL A 15 20.17 -2.04 11.15
CA VAL A 15 18.93 -2.82 11.00
C VAL A 15 17.90 -1.98 10.24
N ARG A 16 17.42 -2.48 9.10
CA ARG A 16 16.33 -1.87 8.34
C ARG A 16 15.01 -2.36 8.91
N SER A 17 14.29 -1.46 9.56
CA SER A 17 12.94 -1.69 10.07
C SER A 17 11.92 -0.89 9.26
N VAL A 18 10.79 -1.50 8.96
CA VAL A 18 9.68 -0.85 8.27
C VAL A 18 8.42 -0.99 9.10
N GLU A 19 7.73 0.11 9.31
CA GLU A 19 6.42 0.13 9.96
C GLU A 19 5.33 0.38 8.91
N ILE A 20 4.34 -0.51 8.84
CA ILE A 20 3.16 -0.38 7.97
C ILE A 20 1.91 -0.24 8.83
N SER A 21 1.16 0.85 8.61
CA SER A 21 -0.18 1.03 9.20
C SER A 21 -1.24 0.43 8.28
N CYS A 22 -1.87 -0.65 8.73
CA CYS A 22 -2.97 -1.31 8.02
C CYS A 22 -4.18 -0.39 7.86
N GLN A 23 -4.44 0.49 8.84
CA GLN A 23 -5.48 1.50 8.77
C GLN A 23 -5.23 2.50 7.63
N ARG A 24 -4.03 3.08 7.54
CA ARG A 24 -3.70 4.04 6.48
C ARG A 24 -3.67 3.36 5.11
N LEU A 25 -3.22 2.11 5.05
CA LEU A 25 -3.24 1.32 3.82
C LEU A 25 -4.69 1.06 3.34
N HIS A 26 -5.58 0.71 4.27
CA HIS A 26 -7.00 0.54 3.99
C HIS A 26 -7.66 1.85 3.54
N MET A 27 -7.44 2.96 4.25
CA MET A 27 -7.92 4.29 3.82
C MET A 27 -7.38 4.68 2.43
N TYR A 28 -6.11 4.39 2.14
CA TYR A 28 -5.52 4.67 0.84
C TYR A 28 -6.17 3.85 -0.27
N CYS A 29 -6.44 2.56 -0.04
CA CYS A 29 -7.17 1.73 -0.98
C CYS A 29 -8.60 2.22 -1.20
N LEU A 30 -9.31 2.62 -0.14
CA LEU A 30 -10.64 3.20 -0.25
C LEU A 30 -10.62 4.52 -1.03
N GLU A 31 -9.69 5.43 -0.74
CA GLU A 31 -9.55 6.70 -1.47
C GLU A 31 -9.22 6.45 -2.95
N SER A 32 -8.33 5.50 -3.24
CA SER A 32 -7.98 5.12 -4.61
C SER A 32 -9.19 4.58 -5.37
N ARG A 33 -9.96 3.65 -4.76
CA ARG A 33 -11.19 3.09 -5.34
C ARG A 33 -12.25 4.15 -5.62
N VAL A 34 -12.46 5.11 -4.71
CA VAL A 34 -13.41 6.23 -4.88
C VAL A 34 -12.97 7.18 -6.00
N THR A 35 -11.66 7.38 -6.17
CA THR A 35 -11.14 8.22 -7.25
C THR A 35 -11.25 7.49 -8.60
N SER A 36 -11.00 6.18 -8.65
CA SER A 36 -11.06 5.37 -9.88
C SER A 36 -12.47 5.27 -10.47
N THR A 37 -13.53 5.21 -9.66
CA THR A 37 -14.92 5.21 -10.16
C THR A 37 -15.35 6.52 -10.82
N GLN A 38 -14.56 7.60 -10.69
CA GLN A 38 -14.87 8.88 -11.34
C GLN A 38 -14.28 8.99 -12.76
N PHE A 39 -13.35 8.09 -13.14
CA PHE A 39 -12.69 8.09 -14.45
C PHE A 39 -13.23 7.04 -15.45
N ASP A 40 -14.13 6.16 -15.01
CA ASP A 40 -14.78 5.14 -15.85
C ASP A 40 -16.19 5.60 -16.30
N GLN A 41 -16.26 6.83 -16.81
CA GLN A 41 -17.41 7.29 -17.60
C GLN A 41 -16.85 7.64 -18.98
N PRO A 42 -17.38 7.10 -20.09
CA PRO A 42 -17.04 7.57 -21.42
C PRO A 42 -17.56 9.01 -21.53
N PHE A 43 -16.70 9.98 -21.28
CA PHE A 43 -16.99 11.39 -21.52
C PHE A 43 -16.76 11.64 -23.01
N ASP A 44 -17.85 11.85 -23.76
CA ASP A 44 -17.78 12.28 -25.16
C ASP A 44 -16.90 13.54 -25.29
N PRO A 45 -15.91 13.57 -26.21
CA PRO A 45 -14.96 14.66 -26.29
C PRO A 45 -15.58 15.84 -27.03
N ILE A 46 -15.87 16.92 -26.32
CA ILE A 46 -16.02 18.24 -26.93
C ILE A 46 -15.18 19.25 -26.13
N GLU A 47 -14.19 19.79 -26.84
CA GLU A 47 -13.50 21.07 -26.63
C GLU A 47 -12.54 21.24 -25.44
N ASP A 48 -11.27 21.44 -25.82
CA ASP A 48 -10.30 22.38 -25.24
C ASP A 48 -10.31 22.51 -23.70
N GLY A 49 -9.78 21.48 -23.04
CA GLY A 49 -9.46 21.51 -21.62
C GLY A 49 -8.25 20.63 -21.39
N GLU A 50 -7.19 21.23 -20.83
CA GLU A 50 -5.98 20.55 -20.35
C GLU A 50 -6.33 19.17 -19.77
N PRO A 51 -5.66 18.07 -20.19
CA PRO A 51 -6.03 16.73 -19.77
C PRO A 51 -6.13 16.71 -18.24
N PRO A 52 -7.19 16.13 -17.64
CA PRO A 52 -7.28 16.07 -16.19
C PRO A 52 -6.00 15.41 -15.73
N ALA A 53 -5.21 16.13 -14.93
CA ALA A 53 -3.92 15.68 -14.45
C ALA A 53 -4.12 14.25 -13.95
N ALA A 54 -3.67 13.29 -14.75
CA ALA A 54 -3.80 11.88 -14.48
C ALA A 54 -2.87 11.63 -13.31
N PHE A 55 -3.37 11.89 -12.10
CA PHE A 55 -2.76 11.35 -10.91
C PHE A 55 -3.01 9.86 -11.04
N GLU A 56 -2.07 9.18 -11.69
CA GLU A 56 -1.94 7.73 -11.71
C GLU A 56 -1.79 7.28 -10.25
N LYS A 57 -2.91 7.26 -9.52
CA LYS A 57 -2.96 6.74 -8.16
C LYS A 57 -2.70 5.25 -8.33
N PRO A 58 -1.61 4.71 -7.74
CA PRO A 58 -1.30 3.30 -7.85
C PRO A 58 -2.52 2.50 -7.36
N THR A 59 -2.94 1.55 -8.20
CA THR A 59 -3.95 0.57 -7.83
C THR A 59 -3.46 -0.28 -6.65
N THR A 60 -4.37 -0.95 -5.95
CA THR A 60 -4.04 -1.82 -4.82
C THR A 60 -2.92 -2.81 -5.16
N GLY A 61 -2.97 -3.47 -6.32
CA GLY A 61 -1.89 -4.35 -6.77
C GLY A 61 -0.54 -3.65 -6.96
N GLN A 62 -0.50 -2.46 -7.57
CA GLN A 62 0.73 -1.68 -7.70
C GLN A 62 1.27 -1.21 -6.34
N LEU A 63 0.40 -0.91 -5.38
CA LEU A 63 0.80 -0.59 -4.02
C LEU A 63 1.55 -1.78 -3.38
N PHE A 64 0.96 -2.97 -3.43
CA PHE A 64 1.55 -4.19 -2.87
C PHE A 64 2.86 -4.59 -3.55
N GLU A 65 2.95 -4.42 -4.86
CA GLU A 65 4.20 -4.66 -5.59
C GLU A 65 5.30 -3.69 -5.14
N ASN A 66 4.97 -2.41 -5.00
CA ASN A 66 5.91 -1.41 -4.47
C ASN A 66 6.31 -1.75 -3.04
N LEU A 67 5.37 -2.16 -2.18
CA LEU A 67 5.67 -2.60 -0.82
C LEU A 67 6.62 -3.80 -0.82
N ARG A 68 6.42 -4.79 -1.70
CA ARG A 68 7.34 -5.94 -1.83
C ARG A 68 8.77 -5.53 -2.20
N ARG A 69 8.93 -4.51 -3.05
CA ARG A 69 10.24 -3.94 -3.41
C ARG A 69 10.84 -3.15 -2.26
N ASP A 70 10.02 -2.40 -1.53
CA ASP A 70 10.49 -1.56 -0.42
C ASP A 70 10.92 -2.41 0.80
N LEU A 71 10.23 -3.54 1.00
CA LEU A 71 10.57 -4.58 1.97
C LEU A 71 11.75 -5.47 1.54
N ASP A 72 12.31 -5.24 0.35
CA ASP A 72 13.52 -5.93 -0.09
C ASP A 72 14.72 -5.47 0.75
N GLY A 73 15.33 -6.44 1.46
CA GLY A 73 16.41 -6.19 2.40
C GLY A 73 15.99 -5.50 3.70
N VAL A 74 14.73 -5.64 4.12
CA VAL A 74 14.23 -5.22 5.43
C VAL A 74 14.36 -6.36 6.43
N ASP A 75 14.98 -6.09 7.57
CA ASP A 75 15.20 -7.06 8.65
C ASP A 75 13.96 -7.20 9.55
N VAL A 76 13.21 -6.12 9.75
CA VAL A 76 12.05 -6.09 10.66
C VAL A 76 10.88 -5.35 10.02
N LEU A 77 9.75 -6.02 9.86
CA LEU A 77 8.48 -5.47 9.44
C LEU A 77 7.53 -5.37 10.64
N ARG A 78 7.20 -4.14 11.06
CA ARG A 78 6.21 -3.83 12.09
C ARG A 78 4.87 -3.53 11.43
N VAL A 79 3.87 -4.31 11.78
CA VAL A 79 2.50 -4.19 11.28
C VAL A 79 1.65 -3.60 12.39
N VAL A 80 1.08 -2.42 12.16
CA VAL A 80 0.24 -1.72 13.15
C VAL A 80 -1.21 -1.73 12.70
N GLU A 81 -2.12 -1.94 13.66
CA GLU A 81 -3.57 -1.91 13.44
C GLU A 81 -4.09 -2.99 12.46
N TYR A 82 -3.53 -4.21 12.54
CA TYR A 82 -3.86 -5.34 11.65
C TYR A 82 -5.36 -5.62 11.48
N ARG A 83 -6.18 -5.28 12.49
CA ARG A 83 -7.65 -5.38 12.45
C ARG A 83 -8.30 -4.75 11.21
N TRP A 84 -7.73 -3.66 10.68
CA TRP A 84 -8.27 -2.99 9.49
C TRP A 84 -8.14 -3.81 8.21
N LEU A 85 -7.17 -4.72 8.13
CA LEU A 85 -7.07 -5.66 7.01
C LEU A 85 -8.00 -6.86 7.20
N SER A 86 -8.10 -7.38 8.43
CA SER A 86 -8.97 -8.53 8.74
C SER A 86 -10.46 -8.20 8.65
N GLU A 87 -10.88 -6.98 8.99
CA GLU A 87 -12.29 -6.56 9.01
C GLU A 87 -12.73 -5.85 7.71
N GLY A 88 -11.78 -5.48 6.84
CA GLY A 88 -12.02 -4.65 5.65
C GLY A 88 -12.26 -5.46 4.37
N ASP A 89 -11.19 -5.85 3.70
CA ASP A 89 -11.20 -6.47 2.37
C ASP A 89 -10.40 -7.79 2.41
N GLY A 90 -11.05 -8.92 2.15
CA GLY A 90 -10.37 -10.23 2.11
C GLY A 90 -9.31 -10.34 1.01
N GLU A 91 -9.44 -9.58 -0.08
CA GLU A 91 -8.39 -9.49 -1.12
C GLU A 91 -7.15 -8.77 -0.60
N LEU A 92 -7.33 -7.64 0.08
CA LEU A 92 -6.25 -6.89 0.75
C LEU A 92 -5.55 -7.75 1.79
N GLN A 93 -6.31 -8.51 2.57
CA GLN A 93 -5.76 -9.45 3.54
C GLN A 93 -4.87 -10.48 2.84
N ARG A 94 -5.35 -11.14 1.78
CA ARG A 94 -4.59 -12.15 1.03
C ARG A 94 -3.30 -11.59 0.43
N GLU A 95 -3.34 -10.40 -0.16
CA GLU A 95 -2.17 -9.72 -0.71
C GLU A 95 -1.16 -9.40 0.39
N PHE A 96 -1.64 -8.92 1.54
CA PHE A 96 -0.80 -8.61 2.70
C PHE A 96 -0.17 -9.86 3.30
N GLU A 97 -0.92 -10.95 3.44
CA GLU A 97 -0.38 -12.24 3.88
C GLU A 97 0.71 -12.75 2.93
N GLY A 98 0.52 -12.58 1.62
CA GLY A 98 1.54 -12.89 0.61
C GLY A 98 2.80 -12.03 0.73
N LEU A 99 2.66 -10.80 1.22
CA LEU A 99 3.77 -9.90 1.50
C LEU A 99 4.49 -10.27 2.81
N LEU A 100 3.76 -10.61 3.87
CA LEU A 100 4.34 -11.11 5.12
C LEU A 100 5.13 -12.41 4.90
N SER A 101 4.59 -13.30 4.07
CA SER A 101 5.26 -14.55 3.68
C SER A 101 6.57 -14.27 2.94
N ALA A 102 6.58 -13.33 2.00
CA ALA A 102 7.79 -12.94 1.27
C ALA A 102 8.87 -12.34 2.18
N VAL A 103 8.49 -11.53 3.17
CA VAL A 103 9.43 -10.99 4.16
C VAL A 103 10.03 -12.10 5.01
N ARG A 104 9.20 -13.03 5.49
CA ARG A 104 9.66 -14.18 6.29
C ARG A 104 10.58 -15.11 5.50
N ASP A 105 10.27 -15.37 4.23
CA ASP A 105 11.09 -16.20 3.33
C ASP A 105 12.50 -15.62 3.15
N ARG A 106 12.59 -14.29 3.07
CA ARG A 106 13.86 -13.55 3.03
C ARG A 106 14.60 -13.47 4.36
N GLY A 107 14.03 -13.99 5.45
CA GLY A 107 14.60 -13.95 6.80
C GLY A 107 14.25 -12.70 7.61
N GLY A 108 13.36 -11.85 7.10
CA GLY A 108 12.83 -10.70 7.84
C GLY A 108 11.85 -11.12 8.94
N ARG A 109 11.90 -10.43 10.08
CA ARG A 109 10.98 -10.64 11.20
C ARG A 109 9.72 -9.81 11.01
N VAL A 110 8.55 -10.41 11.22
CA VAL A 110 7.27 -9.70 11.22
C VAL A 110 6.80 -9.55 12.66
N GLU A 111 6.56 -8.31 13.09
CA GLU A 111 6.03 -7.96 14.40
C GLU A 111 4.65 -7.32 14.23
N PHE A 112 3.67 -7.76 15.01
CA PHE A 112 2.32 -7.16 15.03
C PHE A 112 2.21 -6.29 16.29
N THR A 113 1.81 -5.03 16.13
CA THR A 113 1.63 -4.05 17.22
C THR A 113 0.19 -3.53 17.25
#